data_AF-A0A6N0LX46-F1
#
_entry.id   AF-A0A6N0LX46-F1
#
_cell.length_a   1.000
_cell.length_b   1.000
_cell.length_c   1.000
_cell.angle_alpha   90.00
_cell.angle_beta   90.00
_cell.angle_gamma   90.00
#
_symmetry.space_group_name_H-M   'P 1'
#
loop_
_entity.id
_entity.type
_entity.pdbx_description
1 polymer ?
#
loop_
_entity_poly.entity_id
_entity_poly.type
_entity_poly.pdbx_seq_one_letter_code
_entity_poly.pdbx_strand_id
1 'polypeptide(L)'
;MSYCTLEDTSALLTYIDGEGVTEKITFKNACPIDVTVSDIDKETFRFDGGRPLNHFAPGEIVGVSCTGTFRQIGNNPATELPCTYILSTAVITGNRLQSEFDSTYSDNTGDMTFKVDYKSTQNIIRVFSNSELIYKDVRPAPITFKVQCIRVRCPEGYCECKTDTYPGYCCNDCEKTASELRGLTKQVRLHNG
;
A
#
# COMPACT_ATOMS: atom_id res chain seq x y z
N MET A 1 -2.89 9.98 6.76
CA MET A 1 -4.03 9.07 6.95
C MET A 1 -5.30 9.81 6.57
N SER A 2 -6.06 9.28 5.61
CA SER A 2 -7.35 9.83 5.19
C SER A 2 -8.40 8.79 5.61
N TYR A 3 -9.24 9.14 6.58
CA TYR A 3 -10.19 8.21 7.18
C TYR A 3 -11.62 8.53 6.72
N CYS A 4 -12.36 7.49 6.33
CA CYS A 4 -13.82 7.56 6.26
C CYS A 4 -14.40 7.13 7.60
N THR A 5 -15.59 7.60 7.93
CA THR A 5 -16.28 7.32 9.18
C THR A 5 -17.27 6.17 9.02
N LEU A 6 -17.78 5.62 10.14
CA LEU A 6 -18.84 4.60 10.15
C LEU A 6 -20.16 5.07 9.49
N GLU A 7 -20.34 6.39 9.34
CA GLU A 7 -21.54 6.98 8.74
C GLU A 7 -21.47 7.05 7.20
N ASP A 8 -20.29 6.76 6.62
CA ASP A 8 -20.10 6.75 5.17
C ASP A 8 -20.55 5.42 4.56
N THR A 9 -21.22 5.49 3.41
CA THR A 9 -21.74 4.28 2.73
C THR A 9 -20.80 3.72 1.69
N SER A 10 -19.88 4.55 1.21
CA SER A 10 -18.82 4.11 0.32
C SER A 10 -17.59 5.02 0.42
N ALA A 11 -16.45 4.53 -0.06
CA ALA A 11 -15.22 5.30 -0.18
C ALA A 11 -14.65 5.12 -1.59
N LEU A 12 -14.21 6.21 -2.21
CA LEU A 12 -13.49 6.20 -3.47
C LEU A 12 -12.01 6.46 -3.19
N LEU A 13 -11.20 5.44 -3.39
CA LEU A 13 -9.75 5.57 -3.45
C LEU A 13 -9.36 5.94 -4.89
N THR A 14 -8.60 7.02 -5.03
CA THR A 14 -7.88 7.35 -6.27
C THR A 14 -6.40 7.35 -5.97
N TYR A 15 -5.59 6.64 -6.75
CA TYR A 15 -4.14 6.72 -6.64
C TYR A 15 -3.48 6.90 -8.00
N ILE A 16 -2.29 7.50 -7.98
CA ILE A 16 -1.42 7.71 -9.12
C ILE A 16 -0.09 7.04 -8.79
N ASP A 17 0.36 6.13 -9.65
CA ASP A 17 1.64 5.45 -9.48
C ASP A 17 2.83 6.26 -10.01
N GLY A 18 4.05 5.74 -9.82
CA GLY A 18 5.29 6.37 -10.23
C GLY A 18 5.45 6.54 -11.75
N GLU A 19 4.65 5.85 -12.55
CA GLU A 19 4.59 6.02 -14.01
C GLU A 19 3.49 7.01 -14.45
N GLY A 20 2.73 7.55 -13.49
CA GLY A 20 1.64 8.50 -13.74
C GLY A 20 0.31 7.83 -14.07
N VAL A 21 0.20 6.50 -13.95
CA VAL A 21 -1.05 5.78 -14.20
C VAL A 21 -2.02 6.05 -13.04
N THR A 22 -3.23 6.49 -13.38
CA THR A 22 -4.27 6.79 -12.40
C THR A 22 -5.27 5.65 -12.30
N GLU A 23 -5.52 5.18 -11.09
CA GLU A 23 -6.48 4.11 -10.77
C GLU A 23 -7.55 4.62 -9.80
N LYS A 24 -8.77 4.09 -9.93
CA LYS A 24 -9.94 4.50 -9.15
C LYS A 24 -10.72 3.30 -8.66
N ILE A 25 -10.92 3.21 -7.36
CA ILE A 25 -11.49 2.03 -6.70
C ILE A 25 -12.56 2.47 -5.71
N THR A 26 -13.77 1.93 -5.88
CA THR A 26 -14.91 2.25 -5.01
C THR A 26 -15.19 1.09 -4.06
N PHE A 27 -15.15 1.37 -2.77
CA PHE A 27 -15.49 0.46 -1.68
C PHE A 27 -16.89 0.76 -1.18
N LYS A 28 -17.86 -0.13 -1.41
CA LYS A 28 -19.24 0.03 -0.92
C LYS A 28 -19.44 -0.76 0.37
N ASN A 29 -20.13 -0.17 1.35
CA ASN A 29 -20.44 -0.77 2.65
C ASN A 29 -19.20 -1.29 3.42
N ALA A 30 -18.02 -0.73 3.12
CA ALA A 30 -16.75 -1.12 3.73
C ALA A 30 -16.09 0.04 4.50
N CYS A 31 -16.86 1.09 4.81
CA CYS A 31 -16.38 2.18 5.64
C CYS A 31 -16.48 1.80 7.14
N PRO A 32 -15.54 2.25 8.00
CA PRO A 32 -14.38 3.06 7.68
C PRO A 32 -13.32 2.28 6.88
N ILE A 33 -12.61 2.97 5.99
CA ILE A 33 -11.39 2.43 5.37
C ILE A 33 -10.15 3.15 5.88
N ASP A 34 -9.06 2.40 6.04
CA ASP A 34 -7.71 2.92 6.22
C ASP A 34 -6.85 2.52 5.03
N VAL A 35 -6.06 3.47 4.51
CA VAL A 35 -5.23 3.27 3.33
C VAL A 35 -3.78 3.53 3.72
N THR A 36 -2.96 2.50 3.56
CA THR A 36 -1.53 2.58 3.77
C THR A 36 -0.82 2.37 2.45
N VAL A 37 0.13 3.25 2.15
CA VAL A 37 1.15 3.02 1.15
C VAL A 37 2.44 2.79 1.91
N SER A 38 3.03 1.62 1.71
CA SER A 38 4.35 1.32 2.25
C SER A 38 5.27 0.94 1.11
N ASP A 39 6.54 1.26 1.26
CA ASP A 39 7.54 0.69 0.40
C ASP A 39 7.67 -0.82 0.67
N ILE A 40 8.21 -1.56 -0.29
CA ILE A 40 8.58 -2.97 -0.13
C ILE A 40 10.05 -2.94 0.27
N ASP A 41 10.35 -2.71 1.54
CA ASP A 41 11.71 -2.29 1.89
C ASP A 41 12.64 -3.42 2.30
N LYS A 42 12.09 -4.59 2.60
CA LYS A 42 12.82 -5.59 3.38
C LYS A 42 12.50 -7.01 2.93
N GLU A 43 13.53 -7.83 2.91
CA GLU A 43 13.38 -9.28 2.83
C GLU A 43 14.35 -9.99 3.76
N THR A 44 14.05 -11.26 4.04
CA THR A 44 14.94 -12.15 4.76
C THR A 44 15.04 -13.44 3.97
N PHE A 45 16.26 -13.89 3.68
CA PHE A 45 16.49 -15.15 2.98
C PHE A 45 17.57 -15.98 3.65
N ARG A 46 17.44 -17.31 3.52
CA ARG A 46 18.47 -18.26 3.93
C ARG A 46 19.40 -18.54 2.76
N PHE A 47 20.68 -18.48 3.05
CA PHE A 47 21.74 -18.85 2.15
C PHE A 47 22.44 -20.09 2.68
N ASP A 48 22.54 -21.09 1.82
CA ASP A 48 23.33 -22.28 2.03
C ASP A 48 24.73 -22.02 1.46
N GLY A 49 25.75 -22.19 2.30
CA GLY A 49 27.16 -21.96 1.98
C GLY A 49 27.72 -22.81 0.83
N GLY A 50 26.99 -23.80 0.34
CA GLY A 50 27.42 -24.64 -0.78
C GLY A 50 27.50 -23.96 -2.17
N ARG A 51 27.21 -22.66 -2.30
CA ARG A 51 27.21 -21.92 -3.58
C ARG A 51 27.61 -20.45 -3.41
N PRO A 52 28.01 -19.71 -4.46
CA PRO A 52 28.25 -18.27 -4.36
C PRO A 52 27.00 -17.51 -3.90
N LEU A 53 27.21 -16.44 -3.12
CA LEU A 53 26.12 -15.53 -2.77
C LEU A 53 25.76 -14.74 -4.01
N ASN A 54 24.53 -14.90 -4.49
CA ASN A 54 23.99 -14.11 -5.58
C ASN A 54 22.49 -13.90 -5.35
N HIS A 55 22.13 -12.72 -4.91
CA HIS A 55 20.77 -12.35 -4.55
C HIS A 55 20.33 -11.10 -5.31
N PHE A 56 19.09 -11.12 -5.80
CA PHE A 56 18.45 -10.01 -6.52
C PHE A 56 17.28 -9.49 -5.70
N ALA A 57 17.41 -8.26 -5.22
CA ALA A 57 16.32 -7.52 -4.62
C ALA A 57 15.38 -6.98 -5.72
N PRO A 58 14.09 -6.75 -5.42
CA PRO A 58 13.16 -6.08 -6.32
C PRO A 58 13.41 -4.55 -6.40
N GLY A 59 14.37 -4.02 -5.65
CA GLY A 59 14.77 -2.61 -5.63
C GLY A 59 16.25 -2.39 -5.36
N GLU A 60 16.68 -1.13 -5.35
CA GLU A 60 18.06 -0.75 -5.04
C GLU A 60 18.40 -1.14 -3.59
N ILE A 61 19.45 -1.93 -3.37
CA ILE A 61 19.86 -2.35 -2.04
C ILE A 61 20.47 -1.16 -1.30
N VAL A 62 19.90 -0.83 -0.14
CA VAL A 62 20.34 0.29 0.71
C VAL A 62 20.93 -0.17 2.05
N GLY A 63 20.70 -1.42 2.43
CA GLY A 63 21.24 -2.01 3.64
C GLY A 63 21.28 -3.53 3.55
N VAL A 64 22.31 -4.14 4.13
CA VAL A 64 22.39 -5.59 4.27
C VAL A 64 22.93 -5.90 5.65
N SER A 65 22.27 -6.81 6.34
CA SER A 65 22.79 -7.42 7.56
C SER A 65 22.62 -8.92 7.48
N CYS A 66 23.38 -9.66 8.27
CA CYS A 66 23.27 -11.10 8.27
C CYS A 66 23.72 -11.73 9.59
N THR A 67 23.26 -12.95 9.82
CA THR A 67 23.54 -13.74 11.02
C THR A 67 23.86 -15.17 10.64
N GLY A 68 24.84 -15.77 11.31
CA GLY A 68 25.28 -17.15 11.06
C GLY A 68 26.79 -17.24 10.90
N THR A 69 27.25 -18.44 10.61
CA THR A 69 28.66 -18.77 10.41
C THR A 69 28.80 -19.63 9.18
N PHE A 70 29.83 -19.34 8.41
CA PHE A 70 30.22 -20.09 7.23
C PHE A 70 31.55 -20.78 7.50
N ARG A 71 31.67 -22.06 7.19
CA ARG A 71 32.90 -22.83 7.30
C ARG A 71 33.46 -23.06 5.90
N GLN A 72 34.69 -22.59 5.69
CA GLN A 72 35.50 -22.86 4.51
C GLN A 72 36.61 -23.84 4.88
N ILE A 73 36.75 -24.93 4.12
CA ILE A 73 37.76 -25.96 4.41
C ILE A 73 38.95 -25.88 3.43
N GLY A 74 38.80 -25.20 2.27
CA GLY A 74 39.88 -24.93 1.31
C GLY A 74 40.82 -23.76 1.68
N ASN A 75 42.13 -23.99 1.53
CA ASN A 75 43.29 -23.08 1.75
C ASN A 75 43.56 -22.55 3.18
N ASN A 76 42.59 -22.58 4.08
CA ASN A 76 42.76 -22.18 5.48
C ASN A 76 42.18 -23.29 6.36
N PRO A 77 42.89 -23.83 7.38
CA PRO A 77 42.40 -24.95 8.17
C PRO A 77 41.05 -24.61 8.82
N ALA A 78 39.96 -25.27 8.40
CA ALA A 78 38.61 -25.24 8.97
C ALA A 78 38.26 -23.97 9.80
N THR A 79 38.35 -22.79 9.18
CA THR A 79 38.07 -21.54 9.88
C THR A 79 36.58 -21.24 9.75
N GLU A 80 35.91 -21.08 10.89
CA GLU A 80 34.56 -20.51 10.92
C GLU A 80 34.66 -19.01 10.67
N LEU A 81 34.12 -18.58 9.54
CA LEU A 81 34.02 -17.20 9.13
C LEU A 81 32.67 -16.64 9.58
N PRO A 82 32.64 -15.56 10.36
CA PRO A 82 31.39 -14.93 10.76
C PRO A 82 30.73 -14.29 9.54
N CYS A 83 29.40 -14.14 9.58
CA CYS A 83 28.65 -13.51 8.50
C CYS A 83 29.14 -12.08 8.16
N THR A 84 29.72 -11.36 9.11
CA THR A 84 30.33 -10.04 8.88
C THR A 84 31.53 -10.08 7.94
N TYR A 85 32.33 -11.16 7.97
CA TYR A 85 33.43 -11.37 7.04
C TYR A 85 32.91 -11.48 5.60
N ILE A 86 31.86 -12.28 5.43
CA ILE A 86 31.16 -12.50 4.16
C ILE A 86 30.62 -11.18 3.59
N LEU A 87 29.95 -10.36 4.42
CA LEU A 87 29.46 -9.04 3.98
C LEU A 87 30.59 -8.09 3.59
N SER A 88 31.74 -8.14 4.28
CA SER A 88 32.86 -7.24 3.99
C SER A 88 33.50 -7.46 2.62
N THR A 89 33.33 -8.66 2.05
CA THR A 89 33.83 -9.04 0.72
C THR A 89 32.71 -9.09 -0.32
N ALA A 90 31.48 -8.72 0.05
CA ALA A 90 30.36 -8.69 -0.88
C ALA A 90 30.37 -7.40 -1.72
N VAL A 91 30.03 -7.54 -2.99
CA VAL A 91 29.79 -6.45 -3.93
C VAL A 91 28.28 -6.19 -3.97
N ILE A 92 27.88 -4.96 -3.68
CA ILE A 92 26.50 -4.48 -3.81
C ILE A 92 26.45 -3.56 -5.03
N THR A 93 25.57 -3.83 -5.99
CA THR A 93 25.41 -3.02 -7.20
C THR A 93 23.94 -2.91 -7.57
N GLY A 94 23.37 -1.71 -7.38
CA GLY A 94 21.95 -1.48 -7.62
C GLY A 94 21.10 -2.44 -6.79
N ASN A 95 20.37 -3.34 -7.45
CA ASN A 95 19.51 -4.33 -6.80
C ASN A 95 20.16 -5.69 -6.53
N ARG A 96 21.49 -5.80 -6.69
CA ARG A 96 22.21 -7.07 -6.61
C ARG A 96 23.20 -7.10 -5.45
N LEU A 97 23.14 -8.17 -4.66
CA LEU A 97 24.14 -8.53 -3.66
C LEU A 97 24.87 -9.78 -4.13
N GLN A 98 26.18 -9.67 -4.33
CA GLN A 98 27.01 -10.77 -4.80
C GLN A 98 28.22 -10.93 -3.88
N SER A 99 28.65 -12.16 -3.62
CA SER A 99 30.00 -12.40 -3.13
C SER A 99 30.53 -13.73 -3.64
N GLU A 100 31.71 -13.65 -4.23
CA GLU A 100 32.50 -14.78 -4.68
C GLU A 100 33.37 -15.24 -3.50
N PHE A 101 32.80 -16.09 -2.64
CA PHE A 101 33.63 -16.96 -1.82
C PHE A 101 34.15 -18.08 -2.70
N ASP A 102 35.18 -18.80 -2.25
CA ASP A 102 35.81 -19.89 -2.99
C ASP A 102 34.84 -21.08 -3.17
N SER A 103 33.83 -20.92 -4.02
CA SER A 103 32.79 -21.90 -4.33
C SER A 103 33.31 -23.07 -5.15
N THR A 104 34.59 -23.05 -5.49
CA THR A 104 35.30 -24.08 -6.24
C THR A 104 35.52 -25.35 -5.41
N TYR A 105 35.39 -25.27 -4.09
CA TYR A 105 35.49 -26.43 -3.21
C TYR A 105 34.12 -26.84 -2.66
N SER A 106 33.81 -28.12 -2.79
CA SER A 106 32.56 -28.73 -2.32
C SER A 106 32.51 -28.91 -0.78
N ASP A 107 33.50 -28.42 -0.07
CA ASP A 107 33.68 -28.56 1.39
C ASP A 107 33.22 -27.33 2.18
N ASN A 108 32.76 -26.29 1.48
CA ASN A 108 32.09 -25.15 2.06
C ASN A 108 30.74 -25.54 2.65
N THR A 109 30.54 -25.26 3.93
CA THR A 109 29.31 -25.61 4.65
C THR A 109 28.93 -24.50 5.62
N GLY A 110 27.64 -24.35 5.90
CA GLY A 110 27.14 -23.39 6.87
C GLY A 110 25.90 -22.68 6.37
N ASP A 111 25.08 -22.25 7.33
CA ASP A 111 23.84 -21.56 7.06
C ASP A 111 23.97 -20.10 7.48
N MET A 112 23.62 -19.20 6.56
CA MET A 112 23.53 -17.78 6.84
C MET A 112 22.11 -17.29 6.59
N THR A 113 21.65 -16.38 7.44
CA THR A 113 20.42 -15.65 7.21
C THR A 113 20.78 -14.21 6.90
N PHE A 114 20.37 -13.76 5.72
CA PHE A 114 20.53 -12.37 5.31
C PHE A 114 19.22 -11.62 5.49
N LYS A 115 19.33 -10.38 5.95
CA LYS A 115 18.27 -9.37 5.92
C LYS A 115 18.73 -8.26 5.00
N VAL A 116 18.00 -8.05 3.92
CA VAL A 116 18.31 -7.02 2.94
C VAL A 116 17.25 -5.94 3.07
N ASP A 117 17.71 -4.72 3.30
CA ASP A 117 16.93 -3.51 3.15
C ASP A 117 17.18 -2.97 1.73
N TYR A 118 16.13 -2.75 0.96
CA TYR A 118 16.21 -2.19 -0.39
C TYR A 118 15.17 -1.10 -0.56
N LYS A 119 15.51 -0.04 -1.28
CA LYS A 119 14.57 0.95 -1.76
C LYS A 119 13.90 0.38 -3.01
N SER A 120 12.72 -0.20 -2.83
CA SER A 120 11.89 -0.70 -3.92
C SER A 120 11.54 0.42 -4.90
N THR A 121 11.58 0.11 -6.20
CA THR A 121 10.98 0.98 -7.22
C THR A 121 9.46 0.85 -7.25
N GLN A 122 8.89 0.02 -6.37
CA GLN A 122 7.47 -0.24 -6.23
C GLN A 122 6.99 0.02 -4.80
N ASN A 123 5.79 0.57 -4.68
CA ASN A 123 5.06 0.66 -3.42
C ASN A 123 3.92 -0.35 -3.41
N ILE A 124 3.54 -0.76 -2.20
CA ILE A 124 2.35 -1.57 -1.97
C ILE A 124 1.26 -0.70 -1.34
N ILE A 125 0.11 -0.66 -2.00
CA ILE A 125 -1.12 -0.05 -1.48
C ILE A 125 -1.88 -1.15 -0.74
N ARG A 126 -2.30 -0.86 0.49
CA ARG A 126 -3.23 -1.71 1.23
C ARG A 126 -4.40 -0.88 1.73
N VAL A 127 -5.60 -1.44 1.60
CA VAL A 127 -6.82 -0.86 2.15
C VAL A 127 -7.40 -1.83 3.16
N PHE A 128 -7.65 -1.33 4.36
CA PHE A 128 -8.22 -2.08 5.45
C PHE A 128 -9.61 -1.56 5.77
N SER A 129 -10.53 -2.45 6.14
CA SER A 129 -11.83 -2.12 6.74
C SER A 129 -11.97 -2.93 8.01
N ASN A 130 -12.23 -2.27 9.15
CA ASN A 130 -12.29 -2.92 10.46
C ASN A 130 -11.07 -3.83 10.74
N SER A 131 -9.87 -3.36 10.37
CA SER A 131 -8.60 -4.10 10.47
C SER A 131 -8.46 -5.33 9.54
N GLU A 132 -9.45 -5.64 8.71
CA GLU A 132 -9.36 -6.66 7.67
C GLU A 132 -8.85 -6.07 6.35
N LEU A 133 -7.91 -6.76 5.70
CA LEU A 133 -7.38 -6.34 4.39
C LEU A 133 -8.42 -6.62 3.30
N ILE A 134 -8.98 -5.56 2.72
CA ILE A 134 -10.01 -5.65 1.67
C ILE A 134 -9.48 -5.36 0.27
N TYR A 135 -8.31 -4.73 0.16
CA TYR A 135 -7.66 -4.47 -1.12
C TYR A 135 -6.15 -4.37 -0.98
N LYS A 136 -5.43 -4.87 -1.99
CA LYS A 136 -3.98 -4.85 -2.10
C LYS A 136 -3.57 -4.67 -3.56
N ASP A 137 -2.63 -3.78 -3.81
CA ASP A 137 -2.00 -3.61 -5.12
C ASP A 137 -0.52 -3.24 -4.99
N VAL A 138 0.28 -3.57 -5.99
CA VAL A 138 1.71 -3.25 -6.07
C VAL A 138 1.96 -2.50 -7.37
N ARG A 139 2.50 -1.28 -7.25
CA ARG A 139 2.72 -0.39 -8.40
C ARG A 139 4.05 0.34 -8.29
N PRO A 140 4.58 0.87 -9.40
CA PRO A 140 5.75 1.74 -9.38
C PRO A 140 5.60 2.88 -8.35
N ALA A 141 6.67 3.17 -7.63
CA ALA A 141 6.77 4.24 -6.66
C ALA A 141 7.21 5.56 -7.35
N PRO A 142 6.85 6.75 -6.82
CA PRO A 142 6.04 6.95 -5.62
C PRO A 142 4.54 6.82 -5.93
N ILE A 143 3.80 6.21 -5.02
CA ILE A 143 2.34 6.22 -5.08
C ILE A 143 1.80 7.40 -4.29
N THR A 144 1.04 8.27 -4.96
CA THR A 144 0.22 9.28 -4.29
C THR A 144 -1.23 8.84 -4.30
N PHE A 145 -1.97 9.10 -3.23
CA PHE A 145 -3.36 8.69 -3.14
C PHE A 145 -4.24 9.73 -2.46
N LYS A 146 -5.53 9.65 -2.77
CA LYS A 146 -6.60 10.43 -2.18
C LYS A 146 -7.78 9.50 -1.90
N VAL A 147 -8.34 9.61 -0.70
CA VAL A 147 -9.59 8.93 -0.33
C VAL A 147 -10.71 9.98 -0.32
N GLN A 148 -11.85 9.64 -0.91
CA GLN A 148 -13.06 10.43 -0.87
C GLN A 148 -14.17 9.60 -0.25
N CYS A 149 -14.70 10.04 0.87
CA CYS A 149 -15.79 9.37 1.56
C CYS A 149 -17.13 9.80 0.95
N ILE A 150 -17.98 8.82 0.67
CA ILE A 150 -19.28 8.97 0.02
C ILE A 150 -20.33 8.53 1.04
N ARG A 151 -20.81 9.53 1.79
CA ARG A 151 -21.99 9.42 2.63
C ARG A 151 -23.23 9.30 1.75
N VAL A 152 -24.19 8.44 2.09
CA VAL A 152 -25.55 8.54 1.55
C VAL A 152 -25.99 9.99 1.71
N ARG A 153 -26.37 10.63 0.60
CA ARG A 153 -26.36 12.09 0.50
C ARG A 153 -27.41 12.74 1.36
N CYS A 154 -28.60 12.14 1.47
CA CYS A 154 -29.66 12.62 2.34
C CYS A 154 -30.25 11.48 3.18
N PRO A 155 -30.58 11.72 4.47
CA PRO A 155 -31.27 10.75 5.31
C PRO A 155 -32.63 10.32 4.73
N GLU A 156 -33.18 9.21 5.23
CA GLU A 156 -34.56 8.84 4.93
C GLU A 156 -35.53 9.98 5.30
N GLY A 157 -36.47 10.32 4.41
CA GLY A 157 -37.35 11.49 4.55
C GLY A 157 -36.83 12.80 3.96
N TYR A 158 -35.58 12.83 3.45
CA TYR A 158 -34.97 14.01 2.84
C TYR A 158 -34.64 13.82 1.36
N CYS A 159 -34.88 14.87 0.58
CA CYS A 159 -34.75 14.96 -0.87
C CYS A 159 -33.47 15.73 -1.23
N GLU A 160 -32.63 15.15 -2.09
CA GLU A 160 -31.42 15.80 -2.60
C GLU A 160 -31.78 16.92 -3.58
N CYS A 161 -31.12 18.07 -3.43
CA CYS A 161 -31.24 19.22 -4.33
C CYS A 161 -29.84 19.62 -4.80
N LYS A 162 -29.68 20.00 -6.07
CA LYS A 162 -28.37 20.36 -6.64
C LYS A 162 -27.98 21.79 -6.27
N THR A 163 -26.71 22.01 -5.95
CA THR A 163 -26.15 23.35 -5.68
C THR A 163 -24.80 23.50 -6.37
N ASP A 164 -24.46 24.70 -6.81
CA ASP A 164 -23.15 24.98 -7.44
C ASP A 164 -22.02 25.18 -6.39
N THR A 165 -22.41 25.26 -5.11
CA THR A 165 -21.52 25.30 -3.96
C THR A 165 -21.25 23.89 -3.42
N TYR A 166 -20.01 23.64 -2.98
CA TYR A 166 -19.60 22.39 -2.32
C TYR A 166 -20.53 22.06 -1.14
N PRO A 167 -21.05 20.81 -1.00
CA PRO A 167 -20.63 19.55 -1.63
C PRO A 167 -21.30 19.22 -2.99
N GLY A 168 -21.96 20.19 -3.64
CA GLY A 168 -22.66 19.98 -4.91
C GLY A 168 -24.13 19.56 -4.75
N TYR A 169 -24.61 19.49 -3.50
CA TYR A 169 -25.97 19.15 -3.16
C TYR A 169 -26.38 19.70 -1.78
N CYS A 170 -27.68 19.82 -1.54
CA CYS A 170 -28.30 20.00 -0.22
C CYS A 170 -29.44 19.00 0.00
N CYS A 171 -29.89 18.86 1.24
CA CYS A 171 -30.97 17.95 1.63
C CYS A 171 -32.15 18.74 2.17
N ASN A 172 -33.32 18.57 1.54
CA ASN A 172 -34.57 19.22 1.95
C ASN A 172 -35.56 18.19 2.48
N ASP A 173 -36.33 18.56 3.49
CA ASP A 173 -37.40 17.70 4.02
C ASP A 173 -38.49 17.50 2.96
N CYS A 174 -38.67 16.26 2.50
CA CYS A 174 -39.58 15.96 1.40
C CYS A 174 -41.04 16.26 1.76
N GLU A 175 -41.47 15.96 3.00
CA GLU A 175 -42.86 16.14 3.43
C GLU A 175 -43.20 17.62 3.61
N LYS A 176 -42.30 18.37 4.24
CA LYS A 176 -42.46 19.80 4.45
C LYS A 176 -42.48 20.55 3.12
N THR A 177 -41.52 20.29 2.23
CA THR A 177 -41.49 20.93 0.90
C THR A 177 -42.74 20.59 0.09
N ALA A 178 -43.24 19.36 0.17
CA ALA A 178 -44.50 18.98 -0.48
C ALA A 178 -45.71 19.74 0.07
N SER A 179 -45.79 19.93 1.39
CA SER A 179 -46.87 20.69 2.04
C SER A 179 -46.86 22.17 1.64
N GLU A 180 -45.69 22.80 1.61
CA GLU A 180 -45.50 24.19 1.19
C GLU A 180 -45.89 24.38 -0.30
N LEU A 181 -45.44 23.47 -1.18
CA LEU A 181 -45.82 23.48 -2.60
C LEU A 181 -47.34 23.35 -2.80
N ARG A 182 -48.01 22.49 -2.02
CA ARG A 182 -49.47 22.36 -2.06
C ARG A 182 -50.16 23.64 -1.60
N GLY A 183 -49.66 24.27 -0.55
CA GLY A 183 -50.15 25.55 -0.04
C GLY A 183 -50.03 26.68 -1.07
N LEU A 184 -48.85 26.82 -1.68
CA LEU A 184 -48.59 27.79 -2.75
C LEU A 184 -49.48 27.55 -3.97
N THR A 185 -49.60 26.29 -4.41
CA THR A 185 -50.48 25.91 -5.54
C THR A 185 -51.92 26.31 -5.28
N LYS A 186 -52.41 26.13 -4.04
CA LYS A 186 -53.77 26.53 -3.65
C LYS A 186 -53.95 28.05 -3.71
N GLN A 187 -52.96 28.83 -3.27
CA GLN A 187 -53.00 30.30 -3.34
C GLN A 187 -52.98 30.80 -4.79
N VAL A 188 -52.13 30.24 -5.66
CA VAL A 188 -52.10 30.61 -7.09
C VAL A 188 -53.42 30.30 -7.79
N ARG A 189 -54.06 29.16 -7.46
CA ARG A 189 -55.39 28.81 -8.00
C ARG A 189 -56.49 29.77 -7.55
N LEU A 190 -56.43 30.26 -6.32
CA LEU A 190 -57.42 31.22 -5.79
C LEU A 190 -57.26 32.63 -6.39
N HIS A 191 -56.07 32.98 -6.87
CA HIS A 191 -55.82 34.29 -7.49
C HIS A 191 -56.02 34.30 -9.02
N ASN A 192 -55.92 33.15 -9.69
CA ASN A 192 -56.02 33.01 -11.15
C ASN A 192 -57.36 32.40 -11.63
N GLY A 193 -58.33 32.19 -10.73
CA GLY A 193 -59.69 31.71 -11.04
C GLY A 193 -60.72 32.71 -10.56
#